data_AF-A0A6P1AAI5-F1
#
_entry.id   AF-A0A6P1AAI5-F1
#
_cell.length_a   1.000
_cell.length_b   1.000
_cell.length_c   1.000
_cell.angle_alpha   90.00
_cell.angle_beta   90.00
_cell.angle_gamma   90.00
#
_symmetry.space_group_name_H-M   'P 1'
#
loop_
_entity.id
_entity.type
_entity.pdbx_description
1 polymer ?
#
loop_
_entity_poly.entity_id
_entity_poly.type
_entity_poly.pdbx_seq_one_letter_code
_entity_poly.pdbx_strand_id
1 'polypeptide(L)'
;MPTPIYHITHVNNLSSILNSSGLIAFNQLKQQRANYTDIAHQTIQDRRARKQVPCGAGGVLHDYVPFYFAPRSPMLYTINRGNVQCKFC
;
A
#
# COMPACT_ATOMS: atom_id res chain seq x y z
N MET A 1 9.52 -0.31 25.45
CA MET A 1 9.38 0.69 24.37
C MET A 1 8.46 0.12 23.30
N PRO A 2 7.48 0.87 22.77
CA PRO A 2 6.61 0.40 21.69
C PRO A 2 7.38 0.34 20.35
N THR A 3 7.04 -0.64 19.49
CA THR A 3 7.58 -0.74 18.13
C THR A 3 6.70 0.07 17.18
N PRO A 4 7.19 1.19 16.61
CA PRO A 4 6.38 2.00 15.71
C PRO A 4 6.16 1.29 14.36
N ILE A 5 4.95 1.44 13.82
CA ILE A 5 4.57 0.97 12.49
C ILE A 5 4.08 2.15 11.66
N TYR A 6 4.46 2.17 10.39
CA TYR A 6 4.18 3.27 9.47
C TYR A 6 3.46 2.76 8.23
N HIS A 7 2.58 3.57 7.66
CA HIS A 7 1.94 3.32 6.37
C HIS A 7 2.25 4.49 5.45
N ILE A 8 2.49 4.19 4.17
CA ILE A 8 2.82 5.21 3.15
C ILE A 8 1.71 5.17 2.12
N THR A 9 1.13 6.33 1.86
CA THR A 9 0.04 6.53 0.90
C THR A 9 0.15 7.93 0.29
N HIS A 10 -0.53 8.17 -0.83
CA HIS A 10 -0.64 9.51 -1.40
C HIS A 10 -1.57 10.39 -0.54
N VAL A 11 -1.28 11.69 -0.44
CA VAL A 11 -2.10 12.61 0.37
C VAL A 11 -3.56 12.65 -0.06
N ASN A 12 -3.84 12.52 -1.37
CA ASN A 12 -5.20 12.47 -1.91
C ASN A 12 -6.03 11.28 -1.40
N ASN A 13 -5.38 10.21 -0.91
CA ASN A 13 -6.08 9.06 -0.36
C ASN A 13 -6.58 9.33 1.07
N LEU A 14 -6.10 10.38 1.74
CA LEU A 14 -6.42 10.66 3.14
C LEU A 14 -7.91 10.83 3.38
N SER A 15 -8.60 11.61 2.54
CA SER A 15 -10.06 11.79 2.65
C SER A 15 -10.81 10.47 2.53
N SER A 16 -10.40 9.61 1.59
CA SER A 16 -11.03 8.29 1.42
C SER A 16 -10.79 7.39 2.64
N ILE A 17 -9.58 7.38 3.20
CA ILE A 17 -9.22 6.57 4.37
C ILE A 17 -10.03 6.98 5.60
N LEU A 18 -10.19 8.30 5.81
CA LEU A 18 -11.00 8.83 6.91
C LEU A 18 -12.48 8.47 6.73
N ASN A 19 -13.01 8.60 5.51
CA ASN A 19 -14.40 8.24 5.21
C ASN A 19 -14.67 6.73 5.35
N SER A 20 -13.70 5.87 5.05
CA SER A 20 -13.81 4.42 5.28
C SER A 20 -13.55 3.99 6.72
N SER A 21 -13.26 4.94 7.63
CA SER A 21 -12.89 4.67 9.03
C SER A 21 -11.67 3.74 9.19
N GLY A 22 -10.78 3.71 8.20
CA GLY A 22 -9.61 2.83 8.24
C GLY A 22 -8.99 2.53 6.88
N LEU A 23 -7.87 1.80 6.91
CA LEU A 23 -7.17 1.33 5.73
C LEU A 23 -7.82 0.05 5.20
N ILE A 24 -8.01 -0.03 3.89
CA ILE A 24 -8.60 -1.17 3.20
C ILE A 24 -7.52 -1.87 2.37
N ALA A 25 -7.53 -3.20 2.35
CA ALA A 25 -6.59 -3.98 1.57
C ALA A 25 -6.77 -3.77 0.07
N PHE A 26 -5.70 -3.93 -0.71
CA PHE A 26 -5.71 -3.62 -2.15
C PHE A 26 -6.78 -4.43 -2.91
N ASN A 27 -6.92 -5.73 -2.64
CA ASN A 27 -7.91 -6.55 -3.32
C ASN A 27 -9.35 -6.10 -3.00
N GLN A 28 -9.60 -5.63 -1.78
CA GLN A 28 -10.90 -5.06 -1.40
C GLN A 28 -11.16 -3.72 -2.09
N LEU A 29 -10.17 -2.82 -2.15
CA LEU A 29 -10.28 -1.56 -2.90
C LEU A 29 -10.60 -1.81 -4.38
N LYS A 30 -9.95 -2.82 -4.98
CA LYS A 30 -10.19 -3.24 -6.37
C LYS A 30 -11.60 -3.78 -6.56
N GLN A 31 -12.11 -4.59 -5.63
CA GLN A 31 -13.49 -5.11 -5.67
C GLN A 31 -14.52 -3.98 -5.54
N GLN A 32 -14.27 -3.01 -4.68
CA GLN A 32 -15.14 -1.83 -4.47
C GLN A 32 -15.04 -0.81 -5.61
N ARG A 33 -14.12 -0.99 -6.57
CA ARG A 33 -13.80 -0.01 -7.61
C ARG A 33 -13.51 1.38 -7.02
N ALA A 34 -12.88 1.40 -5.85
CA ALA A 34 -12.55 2.64 -5.16
C ALA A 34 -11.51 3.42 -5.96
N ASN A 35 -11.75 4.71 -6.14
CA ASN A 35 -10.76 5.62 -6.71
C ASN A 35 -9.70 5.92 -5.64
N TYR A 36 -8.45 5.58 -5.93
CA TYR A 36 -7.31 5.95 -5.11
C TYR A 36 -6.13 6.33 -6.01
N THR A 37 -5.24 7.18 -5.49
CA THR A 37 -3.98 7.51 -6.15
C THR A 37 -2.95 6.43 -5.82
N ASP A 38 -2.54 5.70 -6.86
CA ASP A 38 -1.52 4.66 -6.75
C ASP A 38 -0.10 5.25 -6.74
N ILE A 39 0.71 4.77 -5.79
CA ILE A 39 2.13 5.11 -5.62
C ILE A 39 3.01 3.86 -5.68
N ALA A 40 2.43 2.70 -6.03
CA ALA A 40 3.13 1.44 -6.07
C ALA A 40 3.99 1.31 -7.33
N HIS A 41 5.12 0.63 -7.19
CA HIS A 41 5.91 0.19 -8.32
C HIS A 41 5.23 -1.05 -8.92
N GLN A 42 4.82 -0.98 -10.20
CA GLN A 42 4.00 -2.02 -10.84
C GLN A 42 4.59 -3.44 -10.68
N THR A 43 5.89 -3.62 -10.94
CA THR A 43 6.55 -4.92 -10.78
C THR A 43 6.49 -5.47 -9.34
N ILE A 44 6.54 -4.59 -8.33
CA ILE A 44 6.41 -4.99 -6.91
C ILE A 44 4.94 -5.34 -6.62
N GLN A 45 4.01 -4.55 -7.16
CA GLN A 45 2.58 -4.79 -7.04
C GLN A 45 2.20 -6.16 -7.63
N ASP A 46 2.71 -6.49 -8.81
CA ASP A 46 2.47 -7.79 -9.46
C ASP A 46 3.03 -8.96 -8.64
N ARG A 47 4.19 -8.76 -7.99
CA ARG A 47 4.76 -9.77 -7.08
C ARG A 47 3.89 -9.97 -5.84
N ARG A 48 3.35 -8.90 -5.26
CA ARG A 48 2.46 -8.97 -4.09
C ARG A 48 1.14 -9.68 -4.43
N ALA A 49 0.61 -9.47 -5.63
CA ALA A 49 -0.58 -10.17 -6.12
C ALA A 49 -0.40 -11.70 -6.18
N ARG A 50 0.83 -12.20 -6.33
CA ARG A 50 1.13 -13.63 -6.47
C ARG A 50 1.77 -14.25 -5.23
N LYS A 51 2.26 -13.44 -4.29
CA LYS A 51 2.96 -13.94 -3.10
C LYS A 51 1.95 -14.44 -2.08
N GLN A 52 1.88 -15.76 -1.95
CA GLN A 52 1.03 -16.41 -0.95
C GLN A 52 1.53 -16.15 0.47
N VAL A 53 0.58 -15.99 1.39
CA VAL A 53 0.82 -15.90 2.83
C VAL A 53 0.51 -17.27 3.44
N PRO A 54 1.51 -18.01 3.96
CA PRO A 54 1.31 -19.39 4.43
C PRO A 54 0.73 -19.49 5.85
N CYS A 55 0.35 -18.35 6.46
CA CYS A 55 -0.09 -18.26 7.84
C CYS A 55 -1.29 -17.31 7.99
N GLY A 56 -1.89 -17.28 9.18
CA GLY A 56 -3.06 -16.44 9.45
C GLY A 56 -4.25 -16.82 8.58
N ALA A 57 -4.91 -15.82 7.98
CA ALA A 57 -6.06 -16.03 7.09
C ALA A 57 -5.67 -16.58 5.70
N GLY A 58 -4.38 -16.79 5.42
CA GLY A 58 -3.91 -17.25 4.11
C GLY A 58 -4.00 -16.16 3.05
N GLY A 59 -4.29 -16.54 1.80
CA GLY A 59 -4.43 -15.60 0.68
C GLY A 59 -3.09 -15.11 0.13
N VAL A 60 -3.10 -13.91 -0.45
CA VAL A 60 -1.91 -13.25 -1.03
C VAL A 60 -1.63 -11.92 -0.33
N LEU A 61 -0.44 -11.34 -0.52
CA LEU A 61 -0.08 -10.07 0.13
C LEU A 61 -1.05 -8.90 -0.17
N HIS A 62 -1.79 -8.94 -1.29
CA HIS A 62 -2.82 -7.93 -1.60
C HIS A 62 -4.10 -8.03 -0.77
N ASP A 63 -4.28 -9.11 -0.01
CA ASP A 63 -5.37 -9.26 0.96
C ASP A 63 -5.05 -8.57 2.29
N TYR A 64 -3.87 -7.96 2.41
CA TYR A 64 -3.39 -7.30 3.63
C TYR A 64 -2.98 -5.84 3.37
N VAL A 65 -3.02 -5.02 4.42
CA VAL A 65 -2.52 -3.64 4.39
C VAL A 65 -1.02 -3.65 4.73
N PRO A 66 -0.13 -3.09 3.87
CA PRO A 66 1.30 -3.10 4.12
C PRO A 66 1.70 -2.04 5.16
N PHE A 67 2.56 -2.44 6.09
CA PHE A 67 3.20 -1.55 7.08
C PHE A 67 4.73 -1.63 6.98
N TYR A 68 5.39 -0.56 7.41
CA TYR A 68 6.84 -0.40 7.49
C TYR A 68 7.27 -0.21 8.93
N PHE A 69 8.46 -0.72 9.28
CA PHE A 69 9.08 -0.49 10.59
C PHE A 69 9.99 0.73 10.65
N ALA A 70 10.11 1.48 9.55
CA ALA A 70 10.90 2.70 9.46
C ALA A 70 10.09 3.79 8.73
N PRO A 71 10.21 5.06 9.15
CA PRO A 71 9.47 6.17 8.54
C PRO A 71 9.92 6.49 7.11
N ARG A 72 11.18 6.18 6.76
CA ARG A 72 11.74 6.37 5.41
C ARG A 72 11.99 5.01 4.77
N SER A 73 11.00 4.51 4.04
CA SER A 73 11.11 3.21 3.38
C SER A 73 11.90 3.29 2.06
N PRO A 74 12.47 2.18 1.58
CA PRO A 74 13.04 2.10 0.24
C PRO A 74 12.05 2.50 -0.85
N MET A 75 10.75 2.18 -0.68
CA MET A 75 9.70 2.61 -1.61
C MET A 75 9.59 4.13 -1.68
N LEU A 76 9.67 4.83 -0.55
CA LEU A 76 9.64 6.29 -0.51
C LEU A 76 10.82 6.90 -1.27
N TYR A 77 12.01 6.31 -1.13
CA TYR A 77 13.19 6.72 -1.90
C TYR A 77 12.99 6.50 -3.41
N THR A 78 12.47 5.34 -3.81
CA THR A 78 12.18 5.01 -5.22
C THR A 78 11.17 5.99 -5.83
N ILE A 79 10.13 6.36 -5.09
CA ILE A 79 9.15 7.37 -5.52
C ILE A 79 9.83 8.74 -5.70
N ASN A 80 10.59 9.20 -4.71
CA ASN A 80 11.31 10.48 -4.77
C ASN A 80 12.32 10.55 -5.94
N ARG A 81 12.88 9.40 -6.35
CA ARG A 81 13.78 9.31 -7.51
C ARG A 81 13.07 9.28 -8.86
N GLY A 82 11.73 9.32 -8.91
CA GLY A 82 10.96 9.23 -10.15
C GLY A 82 10.97 7.82 -10.77
N ASN A 83 11.39 6.81 -10.02
CA ASN A 83 11.45 5.41 -10.50
C ASN A 83 10.08 4.73 -10.45
N VAL A 84 9.02 5.46 -10.08
CA VAL A 84 7.64 5.00 -10.10
C VAL A 84 6.84 5.96 -10.97
N GLN A 85 6.02 5.44 -11.88
CA GLN A 85 5.07 6.24 -12.65
C GLN A 85 3.88 6.64 -11.77
N CYS A 86 4.14 7.47 -10.76
CA CYS A 86 3.11 8.12 -9.97
C CYS A 86 2.76 9.43 -10.68
N LYS A 87 1.54 9.55 -11.19
CA LYS A 87 1.03 10.85 -11.63
C LYS A 87 0.91 11.72 -10.37
N PHE A 88 1.73 12.76 -10.24
CA PHE A 88 1.76 13.74 -9.13
C PHE A 88 2.58 13.38 -7.88
N CYS A 89 3.54 12.45 -8.00
CA CYS A 89 4.73 12.44 -7.15
C CYS A 89 5.85 13.27 -7.84
#